data_AF-A0A259CYB3-F1
#
_entry.id   AF-A0A259CYB3-F1
#
_cell.length_a   1.000
_cell.length_b   1.000
_cell.length_c   1.000
_cell.angle_alpha   90.00
_cell.angle_beta   90.00
_cell.angle_gamma   90.00
#
_symmetry.space_group_name_H-M   'P 1'
#
loop_
_entity.id
_entity.type
_entity.pdbx_description
1 polymer ?
#
loop_
_entity_poly.entity_id
_entity_poly.type
_entity_poly.pdbx_seq_one_letter_code
_entity_poly.pdbx_strand_id
1 'polypeptide(L)'
;MAWPTSNVDTTHMDAAGDDPSQARAEIKKMADNVNAIKDAKGQASGVAELDTGSKLPESQLPTVPATKGGTGQTTYTVGDILYASATGTLSKLAAGTNGYVLKSNGPGALPTWQIEGGGFPSGTRMSFQQTSAPTGWTKETNAAYNNVALRIVTGTVSSGGADDFTTVFGVSKTTAGHALLFDQTPYFIPGSTPGGSITSLFPDSRPVRTASTHSHGLTLDLKYRDFIIAHKD
;
A
#
# COMPACT_ATOMS: atom_id res chain seq x y z
N MET A 1 46.55 19.92 30.17
CA MET A 1 46.60 20.23 31.61
C MET A 1 47.80 21.13 31.87
N ALA A 2 47.57 22.42 32.13
CA ALA A 2 48.66 23.33 32.50
C ALA A 2 48.98 23.11 33.99
N TRP A 3 50.23 22.81 34.31
CA TRP A 3 50.70 22.77 35.69
C TRP A 3 50.84 24.20 36.23
N PRO A 4 50.60 24.44 37.54
CA PRO A 4 50.83 25.75 38.13
C PRO A 4 52.28 26.20 37.91
N THR A 5 52.47 27.43 37.43
CA THR A 5 53.81 27.99 37.13
C THR A 5 54.40 28.77 38.30
N SER A 6 53.62 28.97 39.37
CA SER A 6 54.02 29.69 40.56
C SER A 6 54.65 28.73 41.58
N ASN A 7 55.97 28.78 41.73
CA ASN A 7 56.68 27.96 42.72
C ASN A 7 56.30 28.36 44.16
N VAL A 8 56.20 27.37 45.05
CA VAL A 8 56.06 27.59 46.49
C VAL A 8 57.45 27.74 47.08
N ASP A 9 57.68 28.82 47.81
CA ASP A 9 58.90 29.05 48.57
C ASP A 9 58.78 28.44 49.98
N THR A 10 59.71 27.56 50.33
CA THR A 10 59.73 26.85 51.62
C THR A 10 60.72 27.44 52.62
N THR A 11 61.47 28.48 52.25
CA THR A 11 62.57 29.05 53.07
C THR A 11 62.12 29.74 54.35
N HIS A 12 60.83 30.02 54.51
CA HIS A 12 60.25 30.69 55.67
C HIS A 12 59.24 29.80 56.41
N MET A 13 59.41 28.48 56.35
CA MET A 13 58.42 27.51 56.86
C MET A 13 59.00 26.46 57.81
N ASP A 14 60.31 26.46 58.07
CA ASP A 14 60.99 25.33 58.72
C ASP A 14 61.87 25.70 59.93
N ALA A 15 62.01 26.98 60.26
CA ALA A 15 62.84 27.45 61.36
C ALA A 15 62.05 28.26 62.41
N ALA A 16 62.51 28.19 63.67
CA ALA A 16 61.88 28.87 64.80
C ALA A 16 61.97 30.42 64.75
N GLY A 17 62.72 30.99 63.79
CA GLY A 17 62.88 32.42 63.58
C GLY A 17 62.13 33.00 62.37
N ASP A 18 61.37 32.17 61.65
CA ASP A 18 60.69 32.59 60.42
C ASP A 18 59.50 33.51 60.70
N ASP A 19 59.25 34.48 59.81
CA ASP A 19 58.09 35.35 59.90
C ASP A 19 56.80 34.59 59.50
N PRO A 20 55.83 34.41 60.42
CA PRO A 20 54.58 33.73 60.11
C PRO A 20 53.77 34.39 58.98
N SER A 21 54.01 35.67 58.68
CA SER A 21 53.33 36.38 57.59
C SER A 21 53.74 35.87 56.21
N GLN A 22 55.02 35.52 56.04
CA GLN A 22 55.58 35.00 54.80
C GLN A 22 55.14 33.53 54.59
N ALA A 23 55.20 32.72 55.65
CA ALA A 23 54.71 31.34 55.63
C ALA A 23 53.23 31.25 55.20
N ARG A 24 52.36 32.13 55.71
CA ARG A 24 50.94 32.16 55.36
C ARG A 24 50.70 32.45 53.88
N ALA A 25 51.49 33.33 53.27
CA ALA A 25 51.35 33.68 51.86
C ALA A 25 51.68 32.49 50.95
N GLU A 26 52.76 31.76 51.27
CA GLU A 26 53.18 30.60 50.49
C GLU A 26 52.27 29.38 50.71
N ILE A 27 51.73 29.18 51.91
CA ILE A 27 50.66 28.18 52.16
C ILE A 27 49.41 28.50 51.33
N LYS A 28 49.01 29.78 51.25
CA LYS A 28 47.87 30.20 50.41
C LYS A 28 48.16 29.89 48.93
N LYS A 29 49.36 30.19 48.46
CA LYS A 29 49.80 29.91 47.09
C LYS A 29 49.78 28.42 46.77
N MET A 30 50.16 27.56 47.71
CA MET A 30 50.00 26.11 47.58
C MET A 30 48.53 25.71 47.43
N ALA A 31 47.62 26.25 48.26
CA ALA A 31 46.19 25.98 48.15
C ALA A 31 45.61 26.44 46.80
N ASP A 32 46.02 27.63 46.33
CA ASP A 32 45.63 28.16 45.03
C ASP A 32 46.16 27.27 43.89
N ASN A 33 47.42 26.80 43.96
CA ASN A 33 48.01 25.87 43.01
C ASN A 33 47.26 24.52 42.96
N VAL A 34 46.86 23.97 44.11
CA VAL A 34 46.09 22.72 44.20
C VAL A 34 44.69 22.89 43.59
N ASN A 35 44.03 24.03 43.85
CA ASN A 35 42.75 24.35 43.23
C ASN A 35 42.90 24.53 41.70
N ALA A 36 43.95 25.21 41.25
CA ALA A 36 44.24 25.35 39.82
C ALA A 36 44.47 23.99 39.13
N ILE A 37 45.15 23.04 39.79
CA ILE A 37 45.30 21.66 39.30
C ILE A 37 43.95 20.96 39.21
N LYS A 38 43.10 21.08 40.23
CA LYS A 38 41.75 20.50 40.26
C LYS A 38 40.90 21.03 39.09
N ASP A 39 40.92 22.34 38.88
CA ASP A 39 40.14 23.01 37.83
C ASP A 39 40.74 22.72 36.43
N ALA A 40 42.06 22.54 36.33
CA ALA A 40 42.73 22.18 35.08
C ALA A 40 42.47 20.74 34.61
N LYS A 41 41.94 19.85 35.46
CA LYS A 41 41.54 18.48 35.05
C LYS A 41 40.34 18.46 34.10
N GLY A 42 39.65 19.59 33.92
CA GLY A 42 38.49 19.73 33.01
C GLY A 42 38.62 20.82 31.93
N GLN A 43 39.67 21.63 31.98
CA GLN A 43 39.97 22.60 30.92
C GLN A 43 40.45 21.89 29.64
N ALA A 44 39.83 22.27 28.52
CA ALA A 44 39.90 21.65 27.19
C ALA A 44 41.32 21.19 26.74
N SER A 45 41.72 20.00 27.18
CA SER A 45 42.85 19.22 26.64
C SER A 45 42.37 17.85 26.16
N GLY A 46 41.14 17.75 25.67
CA GLY A 46 40.56 16.51 25.12
C GLY A 46 40.01 15.52 26.15
N VAL A 47 40.00 15.89 27.44
CA VAL A 47 39.33 15.11 28.50
C VAL A 47 38.00 15.79 28.83
N ALA A 48 36.90 15.06 28.69
CA ALA A 48 35.59 15.54 29.09
C ALA A 48 35.43 15.40 30.61
N GLU A 49 34.75 16.37 31.22
CA GLU A 49 34.50 16.36 32.66
C GLU A 49 33.45 15.29 33.00
N LEU A 50 33.46 14.79 34.22
CA LEU A 50 32.39 13.93 34.72
C LEU A 50 31.41 14.76 35.56
N ASP A 51 30.12 14.51 35.39
CA ASP A 51 29.06 15.04 36.23
C ASP A 51 29.07 14.41 37.64
N THR A 52 28.14 14.81 38.50
CA THR A 52 28.01 14.28 39.88
C THR A 52 27.71 12.79 39.94
N GLY A 53 27.31 12.19 38.82
CA GLY A 53 27.07 10.75 38.66
C GLY A 53 28.25 9.99 38.05
N SER A 54 29.43 10.62 37.93
CA SER A 54 30.60 10.05 37.23
C SER A 54 30.33 9.71 35.75
N LYS A 55 29.49 10.50 35.07
CA LYS A 55 29.18 10.34 33.63
C LYS A 55 29.62 11.58 32.85
N LEU A 56 29.85 11.43 31.54
CA LEU A 56 30.02 12.60 30.69
C LEU A 56 28.69 13.37 30.59
N PRO A 57 28.66 14.68 30.85
CA PRO A 57 27.45 15.48 30.71
C PRO A 57 27.02 15.54 29.24
N GLU A 58 25.72 15.61 28.99
CA GLU A 58 25.15 15.59 27.63
C GLU A 58 25.66 16.76 26.76
N SER A 59 25.95 17.91 27.37
CA SER A 59 26.57 19.07 26.70
C SER A 59 27.96 18.80 26.15
N GLN A 60 28.63 17.74 26.62
CA GLN A 60 29.95 17.31 26.18
C GLN A 60 29.91 16.04 25.31
N LEU A 61 28.73 15.46 25.06
CA LEU A 61 28.60 14.32 24.15
C LEU A 61 28.64 14.81 22.69
N PRO A 62 29.68 14.48 21.91
CA PRO A 62 29.71 14.87 20.51
C PRO A 62 28.71 14.04 19.70
N THR A 63 28.14 14.64 18.66
CA THR A 63 27.46 13.86 17.63
C THR A 63 28.49 13.02 16.88
N VAL A 64 28.34 11.69 16.91
CA VAL A 64 29.23 10.80 16.17
C VAL A 64 28.75 10.74 14.71
N PRO A 65 29.58 11.12 13.72
CA PRO A 65 29.19 11.07 12.32
C PRO A 65 29.06 9.63 11.84
N ALA A 66 28.28 9.43 10.76
CA ALA A 66 28.07 8.11 10.17
C ALA A 66 29.36 7.41 9.72
N THR A 67 30.36 8.16 9.27
CA THR A 67 31.70 7.65 8.90
C THR A 67 32.50 7.09 10.09
N LYS A 68 32.02 7.28 11.32
CA LYS A 68 32.62 6.79 12.57
C LYS A 68 31.68 5.85 13.34
N GLY A 69 30.69 5.27 12.68
CA GLY A 69 29.74 4.31 13.28
C GLY A 69 28.58 4.95 14.05
N GLY A 70 28.50 6.27 14.08
CA GLY A 70 27.33 6.98 14.62
C GLY A 70 26.22 7.14 13.57
N THR A 71 25.25 8.01 13.88
CA THR A 71 24.16 8.34 12.95
C THR A 71 24.28 9.73 12.36
N GLY A 72 25.06 10.63 12.99
CA GLY A 72 25.14 12.03 12.61
C GLY A 72 23.88 12.84 12.93
N GLN A 73 22.90 12.27 13.64
CA GLN A 73 21.62 12.93 13.93
C GLN A 73 21.48 13.21 15.43
N THR A 74 20.87 14.34 15.78
CA THR A 74 20.60 14.75 17.16
C THR A 74 19.10 14.72 17.52
N THR A 75 18.22 14.54 16.53
CA THR A 75 16.76 14.56 16.73
C THR A 75 16.08 13.58 15.78
N TYR A 76 14.92 13.06 16.18
CA TYR A 76 14.05 12.18 15.38
C TYR A 76 12.59 12.42 15.75
N THR A 77 11.69 12.18 14.80
CA THR A 77 10.25 12.12 15.06
C THR A 77 9.78 10.67 15.12
N VAL A 78 8.66 10.41 15.80
CA VAL A 78 8.11 9.06 15.92
C VAL A 78 7.77 8.53 14.53
N GLY A 79 8.33 7.37 14.16
CA GLY A 79 8.14 6.75 12.87
C GLY A 79 9.20 7.08 11.82
N ASP A 80 10.17 7.96 12.12
CA ASP A 80 11.34 8.17 11.25
C ASP A 80 12.15 6.88 11.10
N ILE A 81 12.70 6.65 9.92
CA ILE A 81 13.64 5.55 9.63
C ILE A 81 14.97 6.14 9.19
N LEU A 82 16.07 5.60 9.71
CA LEU A 82 17.41 5.96 9.26
C LEU A 82 17.79 5.15 8.01
N TYR A 83 18.28 5.82 6.97
CA TYR A 83 18.74 5.18 5.74
C TYR A 83 20.02 5.81 5.21
N ALA A 84 20.79 5.05 4.43
CA ALA A 84 21.96 5.57 3.73
C ALA A 84 21.53 6.42 2.53
N SER A 85 21.62 7.74 2.65
CA SER A 85 21.29 8.67 1.57
C SER A 85 22.45 8.90 0.61
N ALA A 86 23.68 8.61 1.06
CA ALA A 86 24.90 8.61 0.27
C ALA A 86 25.98 7.79 0.98
N THR A 87 27.09 7.49 0.30
CA THR A 87 28.25 6.83 0.92
C THR A 87 28.72 7.62 2.15
N GLY A 88 28.76 6.96 3.31
CA GLY A 88 29.17 7.57 4.57
C GLY A 88 28.18 8.59 5.16
N THR A 89 26.96 8.71 4.60
CA THR A 89 25.92 9.62 5.07
C THR A 89 24.65 8.86 5.41
N LEU A 90 24.18 8.99 6.65
CA LEU A 90 22.88 8.50 7.08
C LEU A 90 21.93 9.68 7.24
N SER A 91 20.76 9.57 6.62
CA SER A 91 19.69 10.58 6.70
C SER A 91 18.42 9.94 7.27
N LYS A 92 17.54 10.78 7.80
CA LYS A 92 16.21 10.37 8.25
C LYS A 92 15.25 10.41 7.07
N LEU A 93 14.50 9.33 6.90
CA LEU A 93 13.29 9.29 6.09
C LEU A 93 12.10 9.43 7.02
N ALA A 94 11.26 10.44 6.79
CA ALA A 94 10.07 10.66 7.60
C ALA A 94 9.11 9.45 7.54
N ALA A 95 8.26 9.34 8.56
CA ALA A 95 7.21 8.33 8.61
C ALA A 95 6.36 8.30 7.32
N GLY A 96 6.03 7.09 6.86
CA GLY A 96 5.15 6.89 5.72
C GLY A 96 3.69 7.21 6.01
N THR A 97 2.87 7.27 4.96
CA THR A 97 1.41 7.34 5.10
C THR A 97 0.86 5.94 5.40
N ASN A 98 -0.24 5.84 6.15
CA ASN A 98 -0.91 4.56 6.38
C ASN A 98 -1.25 3.88 5.04
N GLY A 99 -1.01 2.56 4.94
CA GLY A 99 -1.17 1.79 3.71
C GLY A 99 -0.02 1.94 2.72
N TYR A 100 1.13 2.48 3.15
CA TYR A 100 2.37 2.49 2.35
C TYR A 100 3.39 1.53 2.93
N VAL A 101 4.15 0.88 2.03
CA VAL A 101 5.29 0.02 2.34
C VAL A 101 6.59 0.69 1.87
N LEU A 102 7.68 0.47 2.60
CA LEU A 102 9.00 0.96 2.20
C LEU A 102 9.56 0.02 1.13
N LYS A 103 9.74 0.53 -0.09
CA LYS A 103 10.27 -0.24 -1.21
C LYS A 103 11.74 0.06 -1.44
N SER A 104 12.54 -0.98 -1.62
CA SER A 104 13.89 -0.87 -2.17
C SER A 104 13.79 -0.55 -3.67
N ASN A 105 14.45 0.53 -4.10
CA ASN A 105 14.53 0.92 -5.51
C ASN A 105 15.77 0.33 -6.21
N GLY A 106 16.44 -0.63 -5.58
CA GLY A 106 17.65 -1.27 -6.09
C GLY A 106 18.95 -0.57 -5.67
N PRO A 107 20.12 -1.15 -6.00
CA PRO A 107 21.41 -0.62 -5.62
C PRO A 107 21.63 0.81 -6.15
N GLY A 108 22.09 1.71 -5.28
CA GLY A 108 22.37 3.11 -5.64
C GLY A 108 21.13 4.02 -5.72
N ALA A 109 19.92 3.49 -5.57
CA ALA A 109 18.69 4.27 -5.47
C ALA A 109 18.19 4.35 -4.02
N LEU A 110 17.62 5.49 -3.65
CA LEU A 110 17.08 5.69 -2.31
C LEU A 110 15.77 4.91 -2.14
N PRO A 111 15.49 4.34 -0.96
CA PRO A 111 14.20 3.72 -0.70
C PRO A 111 13.09 4.77 -0.67
N THR A 112 11.88 4.38 -1.07
CA THR A 112 10.71 5.28 -1.08
C THR A 112 9.48 4.57 -0.53
N TRP A 113 8.63 5.29 0.18
CA TRP A 113 7.29 4.83 0.54
C TRP A 113 6.44 4.69 -0.72
N GLN A 114 5.87 3.50 -0.94
CA GLN A 114 4.94 3.22 -2.03
C GLN A 114 3.67 2.60 -1.48
N ILE A 115 2.54 2.77 -2.17
CA ILE A 115 1.28 2.17 -1.74
C ILE A 115 1.42 0.64 -1.63
N GLU A 116 0.91 0.09 -0.54
CA GLU A 116 0.81 -1.34 -0.32
C GLU A 116 -0.08 -1.97 -1.41
N GLY A 117 0.34 -3.09 -1.98
CA GLY A 117 -0.41 -3.76 -3.05
C GLY A 117 -0.03 -3.36 -4.49
N GLY A 118 1.14 -2.75 -4.71
CA GLY A 118 1.69 -2.40 -6.03
C GLY A 118 2.02 -3.58 -6.99
N GLY A 119 1.34 -4.73 -6.86
CA GLY A 119 1.47 -5.85 -7.79
C GLY A 119 0.80 -5.61 -9.15
N PHE A 120 -0.09 -4.60 -9.23
CA PHE A 120 -0.83 -4.26 -10.44
C PHE A 120 -0.64 -2.78 -10.81
N PRO A 121 -0.49 -2.46 -12.11
CA PRO A 121 -0.53 -1.07 -12.57
C PRO A 121 -1.86 -0.40 -12.22
N SER A 122 -1.82 0.90 -11.93
CA SER A 122 -3.03 1.74 -11.77
C SER A 122 -3.94 1.59 -13.00
N GLY A 123 -5.25 1.52 -12.76
CA GLY A 123 -6.27 1.28 -13.79
C GLY A 123 -6.50 -0.20 -14.14
N THR A 124 -5.66 -1.13 -13.66
CA THR A 124 -5.92 -2.58 -13.80
C THR A 124 -7.25 -2.93 -13.13
N ARG A 125 -8.11 -3.72 -13.78
CA ARG A 125 -9.42 -4.13 -13.25
C ARG A 125 -9.43 -5.58 -12.80
N MET A 126 -10.09 -5.87 -11.70
CA MET A 126 -10.27 -7.22 -11.15
C MET A 126 -11.64 -7.43 -10.52
N SER A 127 -12.05 -8.70 -10.38
CA SER A 127 -13.29 -9.11 -9.71
C SER A 127 -13.04 -9.55 -8.27
N PHE A 128 -13.89 -9.13 -7.32
CA PHE A 128 -13.78 -9.45 -5.90
C PHE A 128 -15.11 -9.95 -5.33
N GLN A 129 -15.10 -11.05 -4.57
CA GLN A 129 -16.31 -11.65 -3.98
C GLN A 129 -16.69 -10.95 -2.66
N GLN A 130 -16.99 -9.66 -2.73
CA GLN A 130 -17.32 -8.80 -1.58
C GLN A 130 -17.98 -7.51 -2.08
N THR A 131 -18.67 -6.77 -1.21
CA THR A 131 -19.43 -5.57 -1.62
C THR A 131 -18.56 -4.30 -1.75
N SER A 132 -17.55 -4.17 -0.90
CA SER A 132 -16.61 -3.03 -0.88
C SER A 132 -15.29 -3.42 -1.52
N ALA A 133 -14.70 -2.51 -2.30
CA ALA A 133 -13.38 -2.75 -2.90
C ALA A 133 -12.31 -2.90 -1.80
N PRO A 134 -11.30 -3.77 -1.98
CA PRO A 134 -10.15 -3.81 -1.10
C PRO A 134 -9.45 -2.45 -1.02
N THR A 135 -8.68 -2.20 0.05
CA THR A 135 -7.82 -1.02 0.15
C THR A 135 -6.87 -0.92 -1.05
N GLY A 136 -6.72 0.28 -1.61
CA GLY A 136 -5.93 0.51 -2.82
C GLY A 136 -6.67 0.19 -4.13
N TRP A 137 -7.97 -0.10 -4.06
CA TRP A 137 -8.85 -0.30 -5.21
C TRP A 137 -10.12 0.55 -5.08
N THR A 138 -10.57 1.06 -6.22
CA THR A 138 -11.82 1.80 -6.34
C THR A 138 -12.88 0.96 -7.05
N LYS A 139 -14.05 0.79 -6.42
CA LYS A 139 -15.16 0.01 -6.99
C LYS A 139 -15.65 0.62 -8.31
N GLU A 140 -15.84 -0.21 -9.33
CA GLU A 140 -16.50 0.19 -10.56
C GLU A 140 -18.01 0.33 -10.34
N THR A 141 -18.56 1.46 -10.74
CA THR A 141 -19.97 1.84 -10.49
C THR A 141 -20.72 2.19 -11.77
N ASN A 142 -20.05 2.21 -12.92
CA ASN A 142 -20.69 2.38 -14.22
C ASN A 142 -21.66 1.21 -14.48
N ALA A 143 -22.92 1.55 -14.74
CA ALA A 143 -24.00 0.60 -14.97
C ALA A 143 -23.72 -0.41 -16.11
N ALA A 144 -22.87 -0.05 -17.09
CA ALA A 144 -22.48 -0.95 -18.18
C ALA A 144 -21.70 -2.20 -17.71
N TYR A 145 -21.14 -2.19 -16.49
CA TYR A 145 -20.45 -3.33 -15.88
C TYR A 145 -21.34 -4.09 -14.88
N ASN A 146 -22.54 -3.60 -14.60
CA ASN A 146 -23.47 -4.23 -13.67
C ASN A 146 -24.38 -5.22 -14.39
N ASN A 147 -24.72 -6.32 -13.73
CA ASN A 147 -25.68 -7.31 -14.24
C ASN A 147 -25.30 -7.88 -15.62
N VAL A 148 -24.02 -8.17 -15.85
CA VAL A 148 -23.50 -8.71 -17.10
C VAL A 148 -22.89 -10.11 -16.91
N ALA A 149 -22.81 -10.88 -18.00
CA ALA A 149 -22.10 -12.16 -18.03
C ALA A 149 -20.60 -11.97 -18.30
N LEU A 150 -19.74 -12.84 -17.75
CA LEU A 150 -18.31 -12.86 -18.05
C LEU A 150 -18.04 -13.58 -19.37
N ARG A 151 -17.36 -12.90 -20.30
CA ARG A 151 -16.85 -13.49 -21.54
C ARG A 151 -15.32 -13.44 -21.53
N ILE A 152 -14.68 -14.60 -21.72
CA ILE A 152 -13.22 -14.69 -21.87
C ILE A 152 -12.89 -14.66 -23.37
N VAL A 153 -12.02 -13.74 -23.76
CA VAL A 153 -11.54 -13.59 -25.14
C VAL A 153 -10.02 -13.58 -25.14
N THR A 154 -9.41 -14.03 -26.24
CA THR A 154 -7.95 -13.96 -26.44
C THR A 154 -7.52 -12.74 -27.26
N GLY A 155 -8.47 -11.99 -27.83
CA GLY A 155 -8.24 -10.78 -28.61
C GLY A 155 -8.66 -9.49 -27.87
N THR A 156 -8.93 -8.42 -28.62
CA THR A 156 -9.34 -7.13 -28.05
C THR A 156 -10.63 -7.25 -27.24
N VAL A 157 -10.60 -6.79 -25.99
CA VAL A 157 -11.78 -6.78 -25.12
C VAL A 157 -12.81 -5.78 -25.65
N SER A 158 -14.06 -6.23 -25.74
CA SER A 158 -15.21 -5.39 -26.09
C SER A 158 -16.40 -5.73 -25.21
N SER A 159 -17.35 -4.80 -25.12
CA SER A 159 -18.69 -5.00 -24.56
C SER A 159 -19.72 -5.16 -25.68
N GLY A 160 -20.87 -5.76 -25.36
CA GLY A 160 -21.98 -5.97 -26.28
C GLY A 160 -23.09 -6.80 -25.65
N GLY A 161 -24.20 -6.97 -26.37
CA GLY A 161 -25.44 -7.58 -25.84
C GLY A 161 -26.47 -6.52 -25.44
N ALA A 162 -27.74 -6.93 -25.35
CA ALA A 162 -28.86 -6.04 -25.05
C ALA A 162 -29.57 -6.39 -23.72
N ASP A 163 -29.57 -7.67 -23.34
CA ASP A 163 -30.24 -8.15 -22.14
C ASP A 163 -29.26 -8.28 -20.96
N ASP A 164 -29.73 -7.91 -19.78
CA ASP A 164 -29.06 -8.16 -18.50
C ASP A 164 -28.93 -9.66 -18.17
N PHE A 165 -27.93 -10.03 -17.36
CA PHE A 165 -27.69 -11.39 -16.89
C PHE A 165 -28.92 -11.98 -16.21
N THR A 166 -29.54 -11.26 -15.27
CA THR A 166 -30.76 -11.73 -14.59
C THR A 166 -31.95 -11.85 -15.53
N THR A 167 -32.01 -11.09 -16.62
CA THR A 167 -33.06 -11.23 -17.64
C THR A 167 -32.85 -12.48 -18.49
N VAL A 168 -31.59 -12.83 -18.77
CA VAL A 168 -31.25 -14.03 -19.54
C VAL A 168 -31.41 -15.31 -18.72
N PHE A 169 -30.94 -15.31 -17.46
CA PHE A 169 -30.84 -16.50 -16.62
C PHE A 169 -31.85 -16.54 -15.45
N GLY A 170 -32.68 -15.51 -15.27
CA GLY A 170 -33.68 -15.45 -14.19
C GLY A 170 -35.09 -15.85 -14.60
N VAL A 171 -35.36 -16.07 -15.89
CA VAL A 171 -36.67 -16.51 -16.41
C VAL A 171 -36.50 -17.50 -17.55
N SER A 172 -37.56 -18.27 -17.84
CA SER A 172 -37.60 -19.10 -19.04
C SER A 172 -37.51 -18.21 -20.29
N LYS A 173 -36.53 -18.47 -21.17
CA LYS A 173 -36.47 -17.85 -22.49
C LYS A 173 -37.28 -18.71 -23.45
N THR A 174 -38.25 -18.11 -24.14
CA THR A 174 -39.02 -18.78 -25.19
C THR A 174 -38.27 -18.71 -26.51
N THR A 175 -38.30 -19.79 -27.30
CA THR A 175 -37.97 -19.69 -28.71
C THR A 175 -38.95 -18.71 -29.39
N ALA A 176 -38.50 -17.95 -30.38
CA ALA A 176 -39.43 -17.22 -31.24
C ALA A 176 -40.48 -18.18 -31.80
N GLY A 177 -41.75 -17.76 -31.84
CA GLY A 177 -42.82 -18.61 -32.35
C GLY A 177 -42.57 -18.97 -33.81
N HIS A 178 -42.80 -20.24 -34.16
CA HIS A 178 -42.80 -20.68 -35.55
C HIS A 178 -44.22 -21.06 -35.97
N ALA A 179 -44.64 -20.57 -37.14
CA ALA A 179 -45.88 -20.99 -37.79
C ALA A 179 -45.51 -21.94 -38.93
N LEU A 180 -46.14 -23.11 -39.01
CA LEU A 180 -45.97 -23.98 -40.16
C LEU A 180 -46.58 -23.33 -41.39
N LEU A 181 -45.79 -23.20 -42.45
CA LEU A 181 -46.27 -22.79 -43.77
C LEU A 181 -46.93 -23.98 -44.49
N PHE A 182 -47.78 -23.70 -45.48
CA PHE A 182 -48.56 -24.73 -46.21
C PHE A 182 -47.67 -25.77 -46.92
N ASP A 183 -46.42 -25.42 -47.23
CA ASP A 183 -45.41 -26.30 -47.84
C ASP A 183 -44.63 -27.15 -46.82
N GLN A 184 -44.76 -26.84 -45.52
CA GLN A 184 -44.11 -27.56 -44.41
C GLN A 184 -45.03 -28.58 -43.73
N THR A 185 -46.33 -28.58 -44.06
CA THR A 185 -47.28 -29.61 -43.61
C THR A 185 -47.31 -30.77 -44.60
N PRO A 186 -47.35 -32.04 -44.16
CA PRO A 186 -47.48 -33.18 -45.06
C PRO A 186 -48.63 -32.99 -46.04
N TYR A 187 -48.33 -33.09 -47.33
CA TYR A 187 -49.31 -32.94 -48.40
C TYR A 187 -50.38 -34.02 -48.28
N PHE A 188 -51.61 -33.62 -47.97
CA PHE A 188 -52.77 -34.50 -47.92
C PHE A 188 -53.63 -34.26 -49.16
N ILE A 189 -53.68 -35.22 -50.08
CA ILE A 189 -54.76 -35.31 -51.08
C ILE A 189 -55.93 -36.04 -50.42
N PRO A 190 -57.08 -35.40 -50.18
CA PRO A 190 -58.29 -36.11 -49.80
C PRO A 190 -58.79 -36.88 -51.03
N GLY A 191 -58.54 -38.19 -51.06
CA GLY A 191 -59.24 -39.16 -51.93
C GLY A 191 -59.00 -39.02 -53.43
N SER A 192 -57.95 -39.66 -53.96
CA SER A 192 -57.86 -39.95 -55.39
C SER A 192 -58.37 -41.36 -55.69
N THR A 193 -59.54 -41.47 -56.32
CA THR A 193 -59.83 -42.60 -57.23
C THR A 193 -59.64 -42.12 -58.67
N PRO A 194 -59.02 -42.89 -59.57
CA PRO A 194 -58.71 -42.43 -60.92
C PRO A 194 -60.00 -42.14 -61.72
N GLY A 195 -60.17 -40.89 -62.18
CA GLY A 195 -61.11 -40.55 -63.25
C GLY A 195 -62.34 -39.69 -62.93
N GLY A 196 -62.42 -38.98 -61.79
CA GLY A 196 -63.57 -38.11 -61.48
C GLY A 196 -63.18 -36.65 -61.23
N SER A 197 -63.83 -35.70 -61.93
CA SER A 197 -63.79 -34.27 -61.58
C SER A 197 -64.44 -34.07 -60.21
N ILE A 198 -63.66 -33.59 -59.25
CA ILE A 198 -64.12 -33.17 -57.93
C ILE A 198 -64.65 -31.73 -58.00
N THR A 199 -65.91 -31.59 -58.38
CA THR A 199 -66.73 -30.47 -57.90
C THR A 199 -67.22 -30.87 -56.50
N SER A 200 -66.70 -30.22 -55.46
CA SER A 200 -67.04 -30.54 -54.06
C SER A 200 -68.54 -30.29 -53.81
N LEU A 201 -69.33 -31.37 -53.70
CA LEU A 201 -70.79 -31.31 -53.50
C LEU A 201 -71.23 -31.05 -52.05
N PHE A 202 -70.30 -30.81 -51.12
CA PHE A 202 -70.63 -30.40 -49.76
C PHE A 202 -70.07 -28.99 -49.53
N PRO A 203 -70.84 -28.05 -48.93
CA PRO A 203 -70.24 -26.86 -48.37
C PRO A 203 -69.34 -27.35 -47.24
N ASP A 204 -68.03 -27.43 -47.48
CA ASP A 204 -67.09 -27.81 -46.43
C ASP A 204 -67.06 -26.70 -45.39
N SER A 205 -67.83 -26.89 -44.31
CA SER A 205 -67.84 -26.00 -43.14
C SER A 205 -66.72 -26.34 -42.16
N ARG A 206 -65.70 -27.12 -42.56
CA ARG A 206 -64.55 -27.35 -41.70
C ARG A 206 -63.71 -26.07 -41.66
N PRO A 207 -63.43 -25.53 -40.47
CA PRO A 207 -62.67 -24.30 -40.35
C PRO A 207 -61.29 -24.49 -41.00
N VAL A 208 -60.93 -23.56 -41.90
CA VAL A 208 -59.56 -23.38 -42.39
C VAL A 208 -58.65 -23.39 -41.17
N ARG A 209 -57.75 -24.37 -41.08
CA ARG A 209 -56.81 -24.47 -39.94
C ARG A 209 -55.88 -23.26 -40.02
N THR A 210 -56.16 -22.22 -39.24
CA THR A 210 -55.26 -21.09 -39.01
C THR A 210 -53.96 -21.62 -38.41
N ALA A 211 -52.81 -21.20 -38.94
CA ALA A 211 -51.50 -21.64 -38.48
C ALA A 211 -51.39 -21.48 -36.95
N SER A 212 -51.20 -22.59 -36.24
CA SER A 212 -51.03 -22.59 -34.78
C SER A 212 -49.56 -22.40 -34.46
N THR A 213 -49.21 -21.25 -33.91
CA THR A 213 -47.86 -21.01 -33.40
C THR A 213 -47.70 -21.70 -32.05
N HIS A 214 -46.55 -22.34 -31.84
CA HIS A 214 -46.13 -22.75 -30.50
C HIS A 214 -44.68 -22.35 -30.27
N SER A 215 -44.33 -22.26 -29.00
CA SER A 215 -43.00 -21.92 -28.53
C SER A 215 -42.58 -22.95 -27.50
N HIS A 216 -41.30 -23.31 -27.51
CA HIS A 216 -40.70 -24.03 -26.41
C HIS A 216 -40.00 -23.05 -25.48
N GLY A 217 -40.02 -23.36 -24.18
CA GLY A 217 -39.22 -22.65 -23.19
C GLY A 217 -37.95 -23.42 -22.89
N LEU A 218 -36.84 -22.70 -22.75
CA LEU A 218 -35.66 -23.20 -22.07
C LEU A 218 -35.60 -22.52 -20.69
N THR A 219 -35.61 -23.31 -19.62
CA THR A 219 -35.38 -22.85 -18.25
C THR A 219 -33.99 -23.27 -17.81
N LEU A 220 -33.20 -22.32 -17.31
CA LEU A 220 -31.84 -22.53 -16.82
C LEU A 220 -31.77 -22.11 -15.35
N ASP A 221 -32.00 -23.06 -14.44
CA ASP A 221 -31.97 -22.82 -12.98
C ASP A 221 -30.54 -22.81 -12.46
N LEU A 222 -29.79 -21.75 -12.79
CA LEU A 222 -28.40 -21.60 -12.40
C LEU A 222 -28.27 -20.81 -11.09
N LYS A 223 -27.52 -21.36 -10.14
CA LYS A 223 -27.11 -20.62 -8.94
C LYS A 223 -26.00 -19.63 -9.28
N TYR A 224 -26.07 -18.40 -8.76
CA TYR A 224 -25.05 -17.38 -8.94
C TYR A 224 -24.40 -16.92 -7.62
N ARG A 225 -23.27 -16.22 -7.77
CA ARG A 225 -22.50 -15.57 -6.71
C ARG A 225 -22.13 -14.18 -7.21
N ASP A 226 -22.33 -13.18 -6.37
CA ASP A 226 -21.99 -11.80 -6.74
C ASP A 226 -20.52 -11.51 -6.49
N PHE A 227 -19.94 -10.79 -7.46
CA PHE A 227 -18.60 -10.22 -7.41
C PHE A 227 -18.71 -8.76 -7.84
N ILE A 228 -17.97 -7.86 -7.18
CA ILE A 228 -17.77 -6.51 -7.68
C ILE A 228 -16.59 -6.48 -8.63
N ILE A 229 -16.57 -5.51 -9.54
CA ILE A 229 -15.37 -5.13 -10.26
C ILE A 229 -14.78 -3.90 -9.55
N ALA A 230 -13.47 -3.85 -9.41
CA ALA A 230 -12.76 -2.66 -8.96
C ALA A 230 -11.52 -2.42 -9.83
N HIS A 231 -11.08 -1.16 -9.93
CA HIS A 231 -9.83 -0.78 -10.58
C HIS A 231 -8.79 -0.36 -9.55
N LYS A 232 -7.53 -0.71 -9.81
CA LYS A 232 -6.41 -0.36 -8.96
C LYS A 232 -6.22 1.15 -8.99
N ASP A 233 -6.14 1.77 -7.80
CA ASP A 233 -5.82 3.19 -7.64
C ASP A 233 -4.44 3.51 -8.22
#